data_AF-A0A7Z9FM64-F1
#
_entry.id   AF-A0A7Z9FM64-F1
#
_cell.length_a   1.000
_cell.length_b   1.000
_cell.length_c   1.000
_cell.angle_alpha   90.00
_cell.angle_beta   90.00
_cell.angle_gamma   90.00
#
_symmetry.space_group_name_H-M   'P 1'
#
loop_
_entity.id
_entity.type
_entity.pdbx_description
1 polymer ?
#
loop_
_entity_poly.entity_id
_entity_poly.type
_entity_poly.pdbx_seq_one_letter_code
_entity_poly.pdbx_strand_id
1 'polypeptide(L)'
;MINPTSASPVGILGLGFLGKILSAELTAAAESWGTWHVIPPPEPVLPVFHFDWADENSWAKLPKTPATLVLTIPPLQKNPEAETERLHLWGK
;
A
#
# COMPACT_ATOMS: atom_id res chain seq x y z
N MET A 1 -18.20 -28.61 0.12
CA MET A 1 -17.95 -27.30 0.75
C MET A 1 -16.51 -26.95 0.46
N ILE A 2 -16.27 -25.89 -0.32
CA ILE A 2 -14.92 -25.35 -0.47
C ILE A 2 -14.73 -24.52 0.79
N ASN A 3 -13.95 -25.00 1.76
CA ASN A 3 -13.49 -24.14 2.84
C ASN A 3 -12.70 -23.03 2.13
N PRO A 4 -13.05 -21.74 2.28
CA PRO A 4 -12.16 -20.70 1.83
C PRO A 4 -10.88 -20.92 2.62
N THR A 5 -9.84 -21.43 1.96
CA THR A 5 -8.48 -21.35 2.47
C THR A 5 -8.33 -19.93 2.97
N SER A 6 -8.10 -19.76 4.27
CA SER A 6 -8.02 -18.44 4.91
C SER A 6 -7.13 -17.57 4.02
N ALA A 7 -7.72 -16.52 3.43
CA ALA A 7 -7.04 -15.71 2.44
C ALA A 7 -5.71 -15.23 3.02
N SER A 8 -4.61 -15.37 2.26
CA SER A 8 -3.30 -14.94 2.74
C SER A 8 -3.35 -13.45 3.08
N PRO A 9 -2.77 -13.03 4.22
CA PRO A 9 -2.70 -11.61 4.57
C PRO A 9 -2.02 -10.80 3.47
N VAL A 10 -2.49 -9.57 3.25
CA VAL A 10 -1.94 -8.66 2.25
C VAL A 10 -1.35 -7.43 2.93
N GLY A 11 -0.10 -7.09 2.58
CA GLY A 11 0.54 -5.85 2.98
C GLY A 11 0.56 -4.86 1.82
N ILE A 12 -0.21 -3.78 1.91
CA ILE A 12 -0.25 -2.73 0.88
C ILE A 12 0.81 -1.68 1.19
N LEU A 13 1.83 -1.59 0.34
CA LEU A 13 2.80 -0.50 0.38
C LEU A 13 2.24 0.69 -0.40
N GLY A 14 1.68 1.66 0.32
CA GLY A 14 1.18 2.94 -0.22
C GLY A 14 -0.35 3.08 -0.33
N LEU A 15 -1.00 3.59 0.71
CA LEU A 15 -2.44 3.90 0.75
C LEU A 15 -2.79 5.25 0.08
N GLY A 16 -2.26 5.44 -1.13
CA GLY A 16 -2.73 6.47 -2.07
C GLY A 16 -4.08 6.10 -2.69
N PHE A 17 -4.34 6.55 -3.91
CA PHE A 17 -5.62 6.29 -4.59
C PHE A 17 -5.90 4.77 -4.75
N LEU A 18 -5.00 4.04 -5.42
CA LEU A 18 -5.17 2.61 -5.67
C LEU A 18 -5.14 1.79 -4.37
N GLY A 19 -4.19 2.08 -3.47
CA GLY A 19 -4.05 1.35 -2.21
C GLY A 19 -5.30 1.43 -1.32
N LYS A 20 -5.99 2.58 -1.30
CA LYS A 20 -7.26 2.73 -0.58
C LYS A 20 -8.38 1.87 -1.15
N ILE A 21 -8.51 1.83 -2.49
CA ILE A 21 -9.51 0.98 -3.16
C ILE A 21 -9.25 -0.49 -2.82
N LEU A 22 -8.00 -0.95 -2.94
CA LEU A 22 -7.63 -2.32 -2.60
C LEU A 22 -7.87 -2.64 -1.11
N SER A 23 -7.59 -1.69 -0.21
CA SER A 23 -7.78 -1.91 1.23
C SER A 23 -9.25 -2.17 1.62
N ALA A 24 -10.21 -1.58 0.89
CA ALA A 24 -11.63 -1.79 1.13
C ALA A 24 -12.09 -3.21 0.74
N GLU A 25 -11.45 -3.80 -0.29
CA GLU A 25 -11.74 -5.15 -0.76
C GLU A 25 -11.13 -6.24 0.16
N LEU A 26 -10.18 -5.87 1.02
CA LEU A 26 -9.44 -6.81 1.90
C LEU A 26 -10.08 -7.02 3.27
N THR A 27 -11.31 -6.54 3.48
CA THR A 27 -12.04 -6.63 4.77
C THR A 27 -12.22 -8.07 5.30
N ALA A 28 -12.06 -9.09 4.45
CA ALA A 28 -12.15 -10.51 4.82
C ALA A 28 -10.83 -11.16 5.27
N ALA A 29 -9.67 -10.50 5.12
CA ALA A 29 -8.36 -11.06 5.46
C ALA A 29 -7.84 -10.46 6.78
N ALA A 30 -8.07 -11.18 7.88
CA ALA A 30 -7.97 -10.71 9.28
C ALA A 30 -6.60 -10.18 9.75
N GLU A 31 -5.57 -10.21 8.90
CA GLU A 31 -4.21 -9.75 9.24
C GLU A 31 -3.60 -8.86 8.16
N SER A 32 -4.41 -8.40 7.19
CA SER A 32 -3.95 -7.46 6.18
C SER A 32 -3.65 -6.10 6.79
N TRP A 33 -2.68 -5.39 6.20
CA TRP A 33 -2.23 -4.09 6.65
C TRP A 33 -1.86 -3.21 5.47
N GLY A 34 -1.69 -1.92 5.73
CA GLY A 34 -1.31 -0.95 4.72
C GLY A 34 -0.36 0.10 5.27
N THR A 35 0.23 0.89 4.37
CA THR A 35 1.20 1.91 4.76
C THR A 35 0.91 3.30 4.19
N TRP A 36 1.41 4.32 4.89
CA TRP A 36 1.33 5.71 4.47
C TRP A 36 2.69 6.39 4.64
N HIS A 37 2.95 7.42 3.85
CA HIS A 37 4.20 8.17 3.91
C HIS A 37 4.05 9.49 4.69
N VAL A 38 3.47 10.52 4.09
CA VAL A 38 3.39 11.86 4.72
C VAL A 38 2.13 12.05 5.55
N ILE A 39 0.97 11.64 5.02
CA ILE A 39 -0.34 11.89 5.65
C ILE A 39 -1.01 10.55 5.92
N PRO A 40 -1.34 10.21 7.18
CA PRO A 40 -2.09 9.00 7.49
C PRO A 40 -3.52 9.09 6.95
N PRO A 41 -4.14 7.96 6.57
CA PRO A 41 -5.57 7.92 6.26
C PRO A 41 -6.39 8.29 7.51
N PRO A 42 -7.42 9.14 7.39
CA PRO A 42 -8.21 9.61 8.55
C PRO A 42 -9.03 8.50 9.21
N GLU A 43 -9.53 7.55 8.42
CA GLU A 43 -10.36 6.43 8.88
C GLU A 43 -9.86 5.14 8.21
N PRO A 44 -8.81 4.50 8.73
CA PRO A 44 -8.23 3.31 8.12
C PRO A 44 -9.14 2.09 8.33
N VAL A 45 -9.43 1.37 7.24
CA VAL A 45 -10.23 0.13 7.25
C VAL A 45 -9.43 -1.09 7.74
N LEU A 46 -8.10 -0.96 7.77
CA LEU A 46 -7.13 -1.97 8.20
C LEU A 46 -6.03 -1.33 9.05
N PRO A 47 -5.24 -2.09 9.83
CA PRO A 47 -4.08 -1.55 10.54
C PRO A 47 -3.10 -0.85 9.59
N VAL A 48 -2.68 0.37 9.94
CA VAL A 48 -1.78 1.18 9.11
C VAL A 48 -0.48 1.53 9.80
N PHE A 49 0.61 1.52 9.02
CA PHE A 49 1.96 1.79 9.49
C PHE A 49 2.61 2.90 8.67
N HIS A 50 3.39 3.78 9.32
CA HIS A 50 4.23 4.72 8.59
C HIS A 50 5.30 3.95 7.80
N PHE A 51 5.51 4.34 6.55
CA PHE A 51 6.52 3.75 5.69
C PHE A 51 7.02 4.78 4.66
N ASP A 52 8.34 4.93 4.60
CA ASP A 52 9.03 5.61 3.53
C ASP A 52 9.90 4.59 2.78
N TRP A 53 9.65 4.42 1.48
CA TRP A 53 10.42 3.50 0.64
C TRP A 53 11.91 3.86 0.58
N ALA A 54 12.23 5.15 0.64
CA ALA A 54 13.60 5.66 0.54
C ALA A 54 14.37 5.57 1.87
N ASP A 55 13.70 5.33 3.00
CA ASP A 55 14.32 5.15 4.30
C ASP A 55 14.44 3.66 4.64
N GLU A 56 15.67 3.13 4.65
CA GLU A 56 15.94 1.72 5.00
C GLU A 56 15.37 1.35 6.38
N ASN A 57 15.38 2.28 7.34
CA ASN A 57 14.88 2.02 8.68
C ASN A 57 13.36 1.81 8.73
N SER A 58 12.63 2.28 7.71
CA SER A 58 11.18 2.08 7.61
C SER A 58 10.82 0.62 7.30
N TRP A 59 11.68 -0.12 6.59
CA TRP A 59 11.47 -1.55 6.32
C TRP A 59 11.51 -2.41 7.58
N ALA A 60 12.37 -2.05 8.54
CA ALA A 60 12.48 -2.75 9.80
C ALA A 60 11.19 -2.65 10.65
N LYS A 61 10.43 -1.57 10.48
CA LYS A 61 9.21 -1.24 11.26
C LYS A 61 7.94 -1.90 10.72
N LEU A 62 7.99 -2.52 9.52
CA LEU A 62 6.84 -3.23 8.96
C LEU A 62 6.52 -4.51 9.77
N PRO A 63 5.24 -4.94 9.78
CA PRO A 63 4.85 -6.21 10.39
C PRO A 63 5.70 -7.38 9.86
N LYS A 64 6.11 -8.27 10.77
CA LYS A 64 6.91 -9.46 10.44
C LYS A 64 6.06 -10.68 10.11
N THR A 65 4.74 -10.57 10.25
CA THR A 65 3.80 -11.61 9.86
C THR A 65 3.89 -11.83 8.34
N PRO A 66 3.94 -13.09 7.86
CA PRO A 66 3.96 -13.37 6.43
C PRO A 66 2.74 -12.77 5.73
N ALA A 67 2.99 -11.97 4.69
CA ALA A 67 1.96 -11.35 3.89
C ALA A 67 2.42 -11.24 2.42
N THR A 68 1.46 -11.32 1.50
CA THR A 68 1.71 -10.94 0.11
C THR A 68 1.81 -9.42 0.04
N LEU A 69 2.95 -8.91 -0.44
CA LEU A 69 3.15 -7.47 -0.58
C LEU A 69 2.60 -6.97 -1.92
N VAL A 70 1.80 -5.91 -1.88
CA VAL A 70 1.32 -5.20 -3.06
C VAL A 70 1.91 -3.80 -3.03
N LEU A 71 2.71 -3.47 -4.04
CA LEU A 71 3.29 -2.14 -4.21
C LEU A 71 2.32 -1.25 -4.99
N THR A 72 1.75 -0.26 -4.32
CA THR A 72 0.88 0.76 -4.93
C THR A 72 1.50 2.15 -4.91
N ILE A 73 2.76 2.27 -4.48
CA ILE A 73 3.56 3.49 -4.64
C ILE A 73 3.98 3.58 -6.11
N PRO A 74 3.58 4.62 -6.84
CA PRO A 74 4.01 4.79 -8.22
C PRO A 74 5.52 5.07 -8.27
N PRO A 75 6.24 4.53 -9.27
CA PRO A 75 7.64 4.88 -9.46
C PRO A 75 7.74 6.38 -9.76
N LEU A 76 8.42 7.12 -8.89
CA LEU A 76 8.68 8.55 -9.09
C LEU A 76 9.86 8.72 -10.03
N GLN A 77 9.68 9.44 -11.13
CA GLN A 77 10.82 9.89 -11.91
C GLN A 77 11.58 10.98 -11.15
N LYS A 78 12.92 10.90 -11.17
CA LYS A 78 13.79 11.88 -10.49
C LYS A 78 13.69 13.28 -11.10
N ASN A 79 13.34 13.37 -12.38
CA ASN A 79 13.10 14.64 -13.07
C ASN A 79 11.63 15.06 -12.83
N PRO A 80 11.38 16.18 -12.14
CA PRO A 80 10.02 16.67 -11.89
C PRO A 80 9.20 16.98 -13.15
N GLU A 81 9.83 17.44 -14.23
CA GLU A 81 9.16 17.78 -15.50
C GLU A 81 8.68 16.50 -16.19
N ALA A 82 9.55 15.49 -16.24
CA ALA A 82 9.22 14.19 -16.82
C ALA A 82 8.17 13.44 -15.98
N GLU A 83 8.23 13.56 -14.64
CA GLU A 83 7.19 13.03 -13.75
C GLU A 83 5.84 13.73 -13.97
N THR A 84 5.84 15.06 -14.15
CA THR A 84 4.63 15.84 -14.43
C THR A 84 3.99 15.40 -15.74
N GLU A 85 4.78 15.24 -16.82
CA GLU A 85 4.32 14.76 -18.11
C GLU A 85 3.75 13.33 -18.00
N ARG A 86 4.48 12.43 -17.33
CA ARG A 86 4.06 11.05 -17.09
C ARG A 86 2.73 10.96 -16.35
N LEU A 87 2.55 11.76 -15.29
CA LEU A 87 1.30 11.81 -14.52
C LEU A 87 0.13 12.36 -15.36
N HIS A 88 0.38 13.33 -16.24
CA HIS A 88 -0.66 13.89 -17.12
C HIS A 88 -1.16 12.88 -18.16
N LEU A 89 -0.33 11.91 -18.54
CA LEU A 89 -0.69 10.83 -19.47
C LEU A 89 -1.41 9.66 -18.80
N TRP A 90 -1.22 9.46 -17.49
CA TRP A 90 -1.74 8.29 -16.76
C TRP A 90 -3.26 8.25 -16.55
N GLY A 91 -3.97 9.37 -16.80
CA GLY A 91 -5.43 9.46 -16.67
C GLY A 91 -6.17 9.71 -17.98
N LYS A 92 -5.49 9.57 -19.13
CA LYS A 92 -6.08 9.59 -20.47
C LYS A 92 -6.23 8.17 -21.00
#